data_AF-A0A6I0F3Z1-F1
#
_entry.id   AF-A0A6I0F3Z1-F1
#
_cell.length_a   1.000
_cell.length_b   1.000
_cell.length_c   1.000
_cell.angle_alpha   90.00
_cell.angle_beta   90.00
_cell.angle_gamma   90.00
#
_symmetry.space_group_name_H-M   'P 1'
#
loop_
_entity.id
_entity.type
_entity.pdbx_description
1 polymer ?
#
loop_
_entity_poly.entity_id
_entity_poly.type
_entity_poly.pdbx_seq_one_letter_code
_entity_poly.pdbx_strand_id
1 'polypeptide(L)'
;MVSRKYILLLWSVLFLFFIVYLSGCTLLQNRQAERAPVELSEFEADPAVWGRLYPDHYDSYLQNYMISRTEYGGSDMYSKLEREPLLRIIFNGFGFSKEYNEDRGHIYSLEDIKLIDPARKSVGTCITCKTSDFKRIYHDHGENYYTMAITDLLDQSQHPVSCLDCHHPETNELVITRPALIEAFERQGRDITKATRNEMRSLVCAQCHVEYYFEPETKKLVFPWDQGVKADEIYAYFEEIGFSDWVHPDSQTPVLKAQHPDWELNQGSVHQQNGVSCSDCHMPYVRVGAMKISSHWWTSPLHNLQESCGTCHRQSEDYLKERILYTQRRVYDQMMKAQQSVTGAIQSIAQAMDQANVDESKLNEARALHREAQWYVDFISSENSMGFHNPQEALRILADSQRLAGEARVKALESLTGQSLPELLEPENPGFYTTQEDRNPPQ
;
A
#
# COMPACT_ATOMS: atom_id res chain seq x y z
N MET A 1 -66.35 -35.55 2.62
CA MET A 1 -66.15 -35.47 4.09
C MET A 1 -64.65 -35.44 4.35
N VAL A 2 -64.06 -34.25 4.53
CA VAL A 2 -62.67 -34.14 4.96
C VAL A 2 -62.61 -34.66 6.39
N SER A 3 -61.84 -35.72 6.63
CA SER A 3 -61.75 -36.34 7.95
C SER A 3 -61.24 -35.32 8.97
N ARG A 4 -61.91 -35.24 10.13
CA ARG A 4 -61.63 -34.31 11.23
C ARG A 4 -60.15 -34.31 11.67
N LYS A 5 -59.44 -35.41 11.41
CA LYS A 5 -57.99 -35.55 11.66
C LYS A 5 -57.14 -34.67 10.73
N TYR A 6 -57.52 -34.50 9.46
CA TYR A 6 -56.77 -33.66 8.52
C TYR A 6 -56.97 -32.17 8.78
N ILE A 7 -58.14 -31.78 9.26
CA ILE A 7 -58.40 -30.40 9.68
C ILE A 7 -57.55 -30.05 10.90
N LEU A 8 -57.50 -30.93 11.91
CA LEU A 8 -56.66 -30.73 13.10
C LEU A 8 -55.16 -30.67 12.77
N LEU A 9 -54.69 -31.49 11.83
CA LEU A 9 -53.29 -31.49 11.39
C LEU A 9 -52.93 -30.20 10.63
N LEU A 10 -53.86 -29.67 9.82
CA LEU A 10 -53.65 -28.42 9.10
C LEU A 10 -53.55 -27.23 10.08
N TRP A 11 -54.43 -27.20 11.09
CA TRP A 11 -54.41 -26.16 12.12
C TRP A 11 -53.16 -26.21 12.99
N SER A 12 -52.66 -27.40 13.34
CA SER A 12 -51.42 -27.52 14.11
C SER A 12 -50.19 -27.10 13.30
N VAL A 13 -50.13 -27.40 12.01
CA VAL A 13 -49.06 -26.92 11.12
C VAL A 13 -49.10 -25.39 10.95
N LEU A 14 -50.29 -24.82 10.73
CA LEU A 14 -50.45 -23.36 10.63
C LEU A 14 -50.09 -22.65 11.94
N PHE A 15 -50.45 -23.23 13.09
CA PHE A 15 -50.10 -22.68 14.40
C PHE A 15 -48.59 -22.72 14.66
N LEU A 16 -47.92 -23.82 14.28
CA LEU A 16 -46.46 -23.92 14.36
C LEU A 16 -45.77 -22.89 13.44
N PHE A 17 -46.27 -22.72 12.22
CA PHE A 17 -45.75 -21.72 11.28
C PHE A 17 -45.93 -20.29 11.82
N PHE A 18 -47.07 -20.01 12.45
CA PHE A 18 -47.37 -18.73 13.07
C PHE A 18 -46.45 -18.42 14.26
N ILE A 19 -46.17 -19.40 15.12
CA ILE A 19 -45.21 -19.26 16.24
C ILE A 19 -43.80 -19.00 15.71
N VAL A 20 -43.35 -19.74 14.70
CA VAL A 20 -42.01 -19.56 14.10
C VAL A 20 -41.90 -18.17 13.44
N TYR A 21 -42.94 -17.72 12.75
CA TYR A 21 -42.98 -16.41 12.11
C TYR A 21 -42.96 -15.25 13.13
N LEU A 22 -43.73 -15.36 14.22
CA LEU A 22 -43.71 -14.40 15.33
C LEU A 22 -42.37 -14.37 16.08
N SER A 23 -41.73 -15.52 16.25
CA SER A 23 -40.40 -15.63 16.86
C SER A 23 -39.31 -15.00 15.98
N GLY A 24 -39.40 -15.18 14.65
CA GLY A 24 -38.50 -14.55 13.70
C GLY A 24 -38.68 -13.02 13.63
N CYS A 25 -39.91 -12.52 13.68
CA CYS A 25 -40.18 -11.08 13.74
C CYS A 25 -39.69 -10.45 15.05
N THR A 26 -39.89 -11.10 16.20
CA THR A 26 -39.42 -10.57 17.49
C THR A 26 -37.89 -10.58 17.63
N LEU A 27 -37.18 -11.54 17.03
CA LEU A 27 -35.71 -11.54 16.95
C LEU A 27 -35.17 -10.40 16.07
N LEU A 28 -35.81 -10.11 14.94
CA LEU A 28 -35.45 -8.97 14.09
C LEU A 28 -35.75 -7.64 14.78
N GLN A 29 -36.88 -7.55 15.49
CA GLN A 29 -37.31 -6.36 16.21
C GLN A 29 -36.46 -6.10 17.48
N ASN A 30 -35.95 -7.15 18.14
CA ASN A 30 -35.01 -7.02 19.26
C ASN A 30 -33.59 -6.60 18.84
N ARG A 31 -33.14 -6.85 17.61
CA ARG A 31 -31.89 -6.23 17.09
C ARG A 31 -32.02 -4.72 16.87
N GLN A 32 -33.26 -4.24 16.76
CA GLN A 32 -33.63 -2.82 16.66
C GLN A 32 -34.00 -2.18 18.00
N ALA A 33 -34.02 -2.94 19.11
CA ALA A 33 -34.33 -2.40 20.42
C ALA A 33 -33.24 -1.40 20.85
N GLU A 34 -33.68 -0.18 21.19
CA GLU A 34 -32.95 1.00 21.65
C GLU A 34 -31.49 0.74 22.04
N ARG A 35 -30.58 1.02 21.12
CA ARG A 35 -29.17 1.20 21.44
C ARG A 35 -29.08 2.48 22.26
N ALA A 36 -28.57 2.39 23.50
CA ALA A 36 -28.26 3.56 24.30
C ALA A 36 -27.42 4.54 23.45
N PRO A 37 -27.65 5.86 23.52
CA PRO A 37 -26.80 6.82 22.84
C PRO A 37 -25.37 6.64 23.36
N VAL A 38 -24.48 6.19 22.48
CA VAL A 38 -23.04 6.13 22.74
C VAL A 38 -22.46 7.37 22.07
N GLU A 39 -21.89 8.26 22.88
CA GLU A 39 -21.13 9.39 22.38
C GLU A 39 -19.67 8.96 22.25
N LEU A 40 -19.08 9.13 21.07
CA LEU A 40 -17.68 8.82 20.83
C LEU A 40 -16.83 10.03 21.23
N SER A 41 -15.83 9.81 22.08
CA SER A 41 -14.88 10.88 22.42
C SER A 41 -13.99 11.24 21.22
N GLU A 42 -13.41 12.44 21.22
CA GLU A 42 -12.51 12.92 20.15
C GLU A 42 -11.36 11.95 19.81
N PHE A 43 -10.92 11.18 20.82
CA PHE A 43 -9.80 10.24 20.74
C PHE A 43 -10.23 8.78 20.98
N GLU A 44 -11.50 8.44 20.73
CA GLU A 44 -11.99 7.08 20.90
C GLU A 44 -11.36 6.14 19.87
N ALA A 45 -10.31 5.42 20.26
CA ALA A 45 -9.56 4.52 19.38
C ALA A 45 -10.08 3.06 19.40
N ASP A 46 -10.92 2.68 20.38
CA ASP A 46 -11.40 1.30 20.53
C ASP A 46 -12.52 1.00 19.51
N PRO A 47 -12.26 0.20 18.47
CA PRO A 47 -13.27 -0.08 17.46
C PRO A 47 -14.50 -0.81 18.02
N ALA A 48 -14.42 -1.48 19.17
CA ALA A 48 -15.58 -2.10 19.82
C ALA A 48 -16.57 -1.05 20.33
N VAL A 49 -16.09 0.11 20.76
CA VAL A 49 -16.95 1.25 21.16
C VAL A 49 -17.70 1.80 19.95
N TRP A 50 -17.02 1.97 18.82
CA TRP A 50 -17.62 2.33 17.53
C TRP A 50 -18.63 1.27 17.06
N GLY A 51 -18.34 -0.01 17.27
CA GLY A 51 -19.20 -1.14 16.92
C GLY A 51 -20.56 -1.14 17.64
N ARG A 52 -20.70 -0.43 18.76
CA ARG A 52 -22.02 -0.22 19.39
C ARG A 52 -22.94 0.67 18.54
N LEU A 53 -22.37 1.62 17.79
CA LEU A 53 -23.09 2.48 16.85
C LEU A 53 -23.19 1.84 15.45
N TYR A 54 -22.09 1.27 14.97
CA TYR A 54 -21.93 0.75 13.60
C TYR A 54 -21.61 -0.76 13.57
N PRO A 55 -22.47 -1.63 14.12
CA PRO A 55 -22.14 -3.05 14.32
C PRO A 55 -21.85 -3.79 13.02
N ASP A 56 -22.59 -3.52 11.93
CA ASP A 56 -22.34 -4.23 10.67
C ASP A 56 -20.98 -3.84 10.04
N HIS A 57 -20.53 -2.59 10.24
CA HIS A 57 -19.20 -2.16 9.80
C HIS A 57 -18.11 -2.72 10.70
N TYR A 58 -18.36 -2.79 12.02
CA TYR A 58 -17.43 -3.41 12.96
C TYR A 58 -17.28 -4.91 12.72
N ASP A 59 -18.38 -5.64 12.51
CA ASP A 59 -18.35 -7.06 12.13
C ASP A 59 -17.56 -7.28 10.82
N SER A 60 -17.72 -6.37 9.86
CA SER A 60 -16.92 -6.38 8.62
C SER A 60 -15.45 -6.06 8.86
N TYR A 61 -15.12 -5.13 9.76
CA TYR A 61 -13.75 -4.82 10.16
C TYR A 61 -13.08 -6.00 10.88
N LEU A 62 -13.81 -6.76 11.70
CA LEU A 62 -13.26 -7.95 12.36
C LEU A 62 -12.88 -9.07 11.37
N GLN A 63 -13.38 -9.04 10.14
CA GLN A 63 -12.96 -9.98 9.09
C GLN A 63 -11.49 -9.80 8.71
N ASN A 64 -10.84 -8.68 9.05
CA ASN A 64 -9.40 -8.50 8.87
C ASN A 64 -8.54 -9.47 9.72
N TYR A 65 -9.13 -10.22 10.66
CA TYR A 65 -8.47 -11.36 11.30
C TYR A 65 -8.30 -12.58 10.37
N MET A 66 -9.06 -12.66 9.27
CA MET A 66 -8.99 -13.81 8.38
C MET A 66 -7.68 -13.81 7.61
N ILE A 67 -6.93 -14.89 7.75
CA ILE A 67 -5.72 -15.15 6.98
C ILE A 67 -6.11 -15.81 5.66
N SER A 68 -5.70 -15.21 4.56
CA SER A 68 -6.03 -15.65 3.21
C SER A 68 -4.89 -15.33 2.25
N ARG A 69 -4.48 -16.31 1.45
CA ARG A 69 -3.38 -16.18 0.49
C ARG A 69 -3.90 -16.01 -0.93
N THR A 70 -3.27 -15.12 -1.68
CA THR A 70 -3.37 -15.06 -3.15
C THR A 70 -2.00 -15.36 -3.77
N GLU A 71 -1.89 -15.34 -5.10
CA GLU A 71 -0.62 -15.68 -5.77
C GLU A 71 0.50 -14.69 -5.44
N TYR A 72 0.18 -13.39 -5.33
CA TYR A 72 1.15 -12.29 -5.15
C TYR A 72 0.82 -11.36 -3.98
N GLY A 73 -0.08 -11.76 -3.08
CA GLY A 73 -0.48 -10.94 -1.94
C GLY A 73 -1.43 -11.69 -1.02
N GLY A 74 -2.23 -10.97 -0.25
CA GLY A 74 -3.20 -11.54 0.68
C GLY A 74 -2.87 -11.10 2.09
N SER A 75 -2.96 -12.04 3.04
CA SER A 75 -2.75 -11.82 4.47
C SER A 75 -2.01 -12.99 5.15
N ASP A 76 -1.43 -13.89 4.35
CA ASP A 76 -0.53 -14.94 4.82
C ASP A 76 0.87 -14.34 4.98
N MET A 77 1.36 -14.19 6.22
CA MET A 77 2.63 -13.54 6.57
C MET A 77 3.83 -14.45 6.26
N TYR A 78 4.01 -14.81 4.99
CA TYR A 78 5.21 -15.48 4.54
C TYR A 78 6.35 -14.46 4.40
N SER A 79 7.60 -14.93 4.53
CA SER A 79 8.77 -14.07 4.32
C SER A 79 8.94 -13.73 2.84
N LYS A 80 8.88 -12.44 2.49
CA LYS A 80 9.23 -11.94 1.16
C LYS A 80 10.70 -12.21 0.85
N LEU A 81 11.57 -12.20 1.86
CA LEU A 81 12.97 -12.58 1.69
C LEU A 81 13.12 -14.05 1.26
N GLU A 82 12.37 -15.00 1.84
CA GLU A 82 12.41 -16.40 1.38
C GLU A 82 11.82 -16.59 -0.02
N ARG A 83 10.75 -15.84 -0.35
CA ARG A 83 10.15 -15.85 -1.69
C ARG A 83 11.08 -15.26 -2.76
N GLU A 84 11.80 -14.20 -2.40
CA GLU A 84 12.64 -13.39 -3.28
C GLU A 84 14.04 -13.22 -2.66
N PRO A 85 14.92 -14.25 -2.75
CA PRO A 85 16.18 -14.27 -2.00
C PRO A 85 17.14 -13.13 -2.32
N LEU A 86 17.05 -12.55 -3.52
CA LEU A 86 17.87 -11.42 -3.96
C LEU A 86 17.62 -10.16 -3.13
N LEU A 87 16.47 -10.03 -2.48
CA LEU A 87 16.19 -8.92 -1.56
C LEU A 87 17.17 -8.86 -0.38
N ARG A 88 17.75 -9.98 0.05
CA ARG A 88 18.81 -9.96 1.09
C ARG A 88 20.09 -9.28 0.62
N ILE A 89 20.37 -9.37 -0.69
CA ILE A 89 21.51 -8.65 -1.29
C ILE A 89 21.13 -7.19 -1.44
N ILE A 90 20.00 -6.90 -2.10
CA ILE A 90 19.55 -5.51 -2.38
C ILE A 90 19.42 -4.67 -1.10
N PHE A 91 18.91 -5.26 0.00
CA PHE A 91 18.74 -4.57 1.28
C PHE A 91 19.90 -4.79 2.26
N ASN A 92 21.02 -5.34 1.81
CA ASN A 92 22.15 -5.62 2.70
C ASN A 92 22.59 -4.33 3.43
N GLY A 93 22.90 -4.44 4.71
CA GLY A 93 23.20 -3.31 5.59
C GLY A 93 21.98 -2.53 6.11
N PHE A 94 20.76 -2.89 5.71
CA PHE A 94 19.51 -2.26 6.16
C PHE A 94 18.59 -3.26 6.86
N GLY A 95 17.70 -2.78 7.75
CA GLY A 95 16.84 -3.64 8.55
C GLY A 95 15.94 -4.58 7.74
N PHE A 96 15.58 -4.19 6.51
CA PHE A 96 14.78 -5.01 5.58
C PHE A 96 15.50 -6.29 5.14
N SER A 97 16.83 -6.39 5.23
CA SER A 97 17.56 -7.64 4.98
C SER A 97 17.43 -8.67 6.11
N LYS A 98 16.97 -8.25 7.30
CA LYS A 98 16.79 -9.11 8.47
C LYS A 98 15.40 -9.73 8.49
N GLU A 99 14.39 -8.91 8.27
CA GLU A 99 13.02 -9.36 8.20
C GLU A 99 12.21 -8.47 7.25
N TYR A 100 11.49 -9.11 6.34
CA TYR A 100 10.50 -8.48 5.46
C TYR A 100 9.48 -9.55 5.06
N ASN A 101 8.24 -9.34 5.49
CA ASN A 101 7.14 -10.31 5.36
C ASN A 101 6.02 -9.70 4.51
N GLU A 102 5.16 -10.57 3.99
CA GLU A 102 3.88 -10.16 3.42
C GLU A 102 2.97 -9.54 4.48
N ASP A 103 2.23 -8.52 4.08
CA ASP A 103 1.32 -7.80 4.96
C ASP A 103 0.15 -8.70 5.39
N ARG A 104 -0.41 -8.41 6.58
CA ARG A 104 -1.67 -9.00 7.08
C ARG A 104 -2.76 -7.93 7.16
N GLY A 105 -3.97 -8.33 7.57
CA GLY A 105 -5.05 -7.39 7.79
C GLY A 105 -4.70 -6.33 8.85
N HIS A 106 -5.27 -5.13 8.73
CA HIS A 106 -4.94 -3.96 9.58
C HIS A 106 -5.02 -4.21 11.09
N ILE A 107 -5.84 -5.17 11.52
CA ILE A 107 -5.96 -5.54 12.93
C ILE A 107 -4.65 -6.09 13.54
N TYR A 108 -3.73 -6.58 12.70
CA TYR A 108 -2.40 -7.04 13.10
C TYR A 108 -1.34 -5.94 13.07
N SER A 109 -1.64 -4.75 12.54
CA SER A 109 -0.65 -3.67 12.36
C SER A 109 0.18 -3.36 13.62
N LEU A 110 -0.46 -3.35 14.78
CA LEU A 110 0.19 -3.12 16.07
C LEU A 110 0.93 -4.35 16.60
N GLU A 111 0.43 -5.56 16.33
CA GLU A 111 1.11 -6.81 16.69
C GLU A 111 2.38 -6.97 15.85
N ASP A 112 2.29 -6.75 14.55
CA ASP A 112 3.39 -6.94 13.61
C ASP A 112 4.53 -5.95 13.89
N ILE A 113 4.25 -4.67 14.17
CA ILE A 113 5.30 -3.72 14.58
C ILE A 113 5.88 -4.06 15.98
N LYS A 114 5.15 -4.77 16.86
CA LYS A 114 5.68 -5.26 18.14
C LYS A 114 6.58 -6.47 17.94
N LEU A 115 6.30 -7.34 16.97
CA LEU A 115 7.03 -8.59 16.74
C LEU A 115 8.18 -8.49 15.74
N ILE A 116 8.14 -7.55 14.80
CA ILE A 116 9.19 -7.39 13.77
C ILE A 116 10.57 -7.22 14.41
N ASP A 117 11.61 -7.68 13.70
CA ASP A 117 13.02 -7.59 14.09
C ASP A 117 13.36 -6.16 14.56
N PRO A 118 14.04 -5.99 15.71
CA PRO A 118 14.44 -4.68 16.21
C PRO A 118 15.26 -3.85 15.20
N ALA A 119 15.98 -4.47 14.27
CA ALA A 119 16.69 -3.77 13.19
C ALA A 119 15.73 -3.00 12.25
N ARG A 120 14.43 -3.31 12.26
CA ARG A 120 13.37 -2.59 11.52
C ARG A 120 12.75 -1.44 12.32
N LYS A 121 13.03 -1.33 13.62
CA LYS A 121 12.43 -0.32 14.51
C LYS A 121 13.47 0.72 14.90
N SER A 122 13.37 1.91 14.33
CA SER A 122 14.39 2.94 14.54
C SER A 122 13.95 4.04 15.50
N VAL A 123 12.71 4.52 15.40
CA VAL A 123 12.25 5.74 16.09
C VAL A 123 10.74 5.73 16.32
N GLY A 124 10.23 6.68 17.11
CA GLY A 124 8.80 6.84 17.39
C GLY A 124 7.95 7.03 16.14
N THR A 125 8.50 7.63 15.09
CA THR A 125 7.86 7.78 13.78
C THR A 125 7.30 6.46 13.21
N CYS A 126 7.90 5.31 13.53
CA CYS A 126 7.46 4.00 13.05
C CYS A 126 6.02 3.62 13.45
N ILE A 127 5.43 4.23 14.49
CA ILE A 127 4.05 3.93 14.91
C ILE A 127 2.98 4.72 14.14
N THR A 128 3.37 5.75 13.37
CA THR A 128 2.45 6.69 12.70
C THR A 128 1.34 5.97 11.93
N CYS A 129 1.69 4.91 11.21
CA CYS A 129 0.76 4.17 10.34
C CYS A 129 0.37 2.80 10.92
N LYS A 130 0.39 2.64 12.26
CA LYS A 130 0.23 1.33 12.93
C LYS A 130 -0.78 1.30 14.07
N THR A 131 -1.31 2.44 14.49
CA THR A 131 -2.23 2.51 15.63
C THR A 131 -3.28 3.61 15.47
N SER A 132 -4.49 3.31 15.92
CA SER A 132 -5.60 4.27 16.02
C SER A 132 -5.43 5.25 17.18
N ASP A 133 -4.57 4.90 18.16
CA ASP A 133 -4.17 5.81 19.24
C ASP A 133 -3.29 6.99 18.75
N PHE A 134 -2.83 6.97 17.49
CA PHE A 134 -1.94 7.98 16.94
C PHE A 134 -2.47 9.41 17.13
N LYS A 135 -3.78 9.62 16.90
CA LYS A 135 -4.38 10.97 17.03
C LYS A 135 -4.16 11.55 18.43
N ARG A 136 -4.34 10.72 19.48
CA ARG A 136 -4.08 11.11 20.87
C ARG A 136 -2.59 11.31 21.13
N ILE A 137 -1.75 10.36 20.68
CA ILE A 137 -0.30 10.45 20.86
C ILE A 137 0.26 11.74 20.24
N TYR A 138 -0.17 12.07 19.02
CA TYR A 138 0.26 13.29 18.34
C TYR A 138 -0.29 14.55 19.02
N HIS A 139 -1.53 14.52 19.52
CA HIS A 139 -2.08 15.61 20.32
C HIS A 139 -1.25 15.87 21.59
N ASP A 140 -0.88 14.81 22.32
CA ASP A 140 -0.22 14.92 23.62
C ASP A 140 1.26 15.33 23.49
N HIS A 141 1.95 14.85 22.46
CA HIS A 141 3.40 15.03 22.30
C HIS A 141 3.79 16.02 21.21
N GLY A 142 2.89 16.34 20.27
CA GLY A 142 3.21 17.10 19.06
C GLY A 142 4.34 16.44 18.27
N GLU A 143 5.16 17.22 17.59
CA GLU A 143 6.31 16.71 16.80
C GLU A 143 7.37 15.99 17.65
N ASN A 144 7.38 16.13 18.99
CA ASN A 144 8.35 15.44 19.84
C ASN A 144 8.25 13.91 19.72
N TYR A 145 7.07 13.37 19.36
CA TYR A 145 6.86 11.93 19.21
C TYR A 145 7.79 11.29 18.18
N TYR A 146 8.20 12.03 17.12
CA TYR A 146 9.04 11.49 16.05
C TYR A 146 10.34 10.89 16.59
N THR A 147 10.94 11.54 17.58
CA THR A 147 12.22 11.13 18.19
C THR A 147 12.09 10.30 19.46
N MET A 148 10.87 10.11 19.98
CA MET A 148 10.65 9.30 21.19
C MET A 148 11.03 7.84 20.95
N ALA A 149 11.38 7.14 22.04
CA ALA A 149 11.59 5.71 21.98
C ALA A 149 10.30 5.01 21.53
N ILE A 150 10.40 4.18 20.49
CA ILE A 150 9.25 3.45 19.96
C ILE A 150 8.59 2.57 21.03
N THR A 151 9.36 2.04 21.99
CA THR A 151 8.84 1.24 23.10
C THR A 151 7.83 2.01 23.95
N ASP A 152 8.13 3.27 24.28
CA ASP A 152 7.27 4.11 25.13
C ASP A 152 5.96 4.44 24.41
N LEU A 153 6.02 4.58 23.08
CA LEU A 153 4.84 4.81 22.25
C LEU A 153 4.02 3.53 22.02
N LEU A 154 4.68 2.37 21.91
CA LEU A 154 4.01 1.07 21.80
C LEU A 154 3.25 0.70 23.08
N ASP A 155 3.76 1.10 24.25
CA ASP A 155 3.07 0.94 25.53
C ASP A 155 1.83 1.86 25.62
N GLN A 156 1.87 3.01 24.95
CA GLN A 156 0.74 3.93 24.82
C GLN A 156 -0.24 3.52 23.71
N SER A 157 0.10 2.56 22.86
CA SER A 157 -0.72 2.11 21.73
C SER A 157 -1.51 0.87 22.12
N GLN A 158 -2.83 1.02 22.22
CA GLN A 158 -3.74 -0.05 22.65
C GLN A 158 -4.47 -0.68 21.46
N HIS A 159 -4.78 0.12 20.45
CA HIS A 159 -5.60 -0.31 19.32
C HIS A 159 -4.80 -0.24 18.01
N PRO A 160 -4.89 -1.28 17.15
CA PRO A 160 -4.33 -1.22 15.80
C PRO A 160 -5.09 -0.20 14.95
N VAL A 161 -4.68 -0.04 13.69
CA VAL A 161 -5.37 0.82 12.72
C VAL A 161 -6.88 0.48 12.68
N SER A 162 -7.74 1.46 12.97
CA SER A 162 -9.17 1.26 13.20
C SER A 162 -10.02 2.47 12.75
N CYS A 163 -11.24 2.60 13.29
CA CYS A 163 -12.24 3.58 12.88
C CYS A 163 -11.75 5.04 12.93
N LEU A 164 -11.08 5.43 14.03
CA LEU A 164 -10.64 6.82 14.27
C LEU A 164 -9.59 7.31 13.27
N ASP A 165 -8.85 6.41 12.63
CA ASP A 165 -7.84 6.79 11.63
C ASP A 165 -8.45 7.42 10.38
N CYS A 166 -9.71 7.10 10.08
CA CYS A 166 -10.40 7.49 8.86
C CYS A 166 -11.72 8.23 9.09
N HIS A 167 -12.31 8.17 10.29
CA HIS A 167 -13.63 8.74 10.58
C HIS A 167 -13.59 9.77 11.71
N HIS A 168 -14.32 10.86 11.53
CA HIS A 168 -14.58 11.83 12.60
C HIS A 168 -15.57 11.23 13.62
N PRO A 169 -15.26 11.21 14.93
CA PRO A 169 -16.11 10.57 15.95
C PRO A 169 -17.55 11.10 16.03
N GLU A 170 -17.73 12.41 15.83
CA GLU A 170 -19.05 13.05 15.95
C GLU A 170 -19.90 12.95 14.67
N THR A 171 -19.30 13.14 13.50
CA THR A 171 -20.03 13.28 12.22
C THR A 171 -19.96 12.02 11.36
N ASN A 172 -19.03 11.11 11.67
CA ASN A 172 -18.67 9.93 10.88
C ASN A 172 -18.19 10.25 9.45
N GLU A 173 -17.90 11.51 9.15
CA GLU A 173 -17.30 11.91 7.88
C GLU A 173 -15.86 11.41 7.78
N LEU A 174 -15.39 11.22 6.54
CA LEU A 174 -13.99 10.84 6.29
C LEU A 174 -13.08 12.00 6.69
N VAL A 175 -12.01 11.70 7.42
CA VAL A 175 -11.05 12.69 7.92
C VAL A 175 -9.61 12.23 7.68
N ILE A 176 -8.72 13.18 7.46
CA ILE A 176 -7.28 12.96 7.48
C ILE A 176 -6.74 13.29 8.88
N THR A 177 -6.12 12.32 9.51
CA THR A 177 -5.54 12.40 10.85
C THR A 177 -4.01 12.45 10.85
N ARG A 178 -3.37 12.12 9.72
CA ARG A 178 -1.90 12.09 9.60
C ARG A 178 -1.36 13.41 9.02
N PRO A 179 -0.55 14.18 9.77
CA PRO A 179 -0.03 15.47 9.34
C PRO A 179 0.75 15.42 8.03
N ALA A 180 1.56 14.36 7.81
CA ALA A 180 2.43 14.25 6.64
C ALA A 180 1.66 14.34 5.30
N LEU A 181 0.44 13.81 5.23
CA LEU A 181 -0.39 13.90 4.02
C LEU A 181 -0.86 15.33 3.77
N ILE A 182 -1.28 16.02 4.83
CA ILE A 182 -1.75 17.42 4.76
C ILE A 182 -0.59 18.30 4.30
N GLU A 183 0.57 18.17 4.96
CA GLU A 183 1.77 18.94 4.65
C GLU A 183 2.28 18.68 3.22
N ALA A 184 2.21 17.44 2.73
CA ALA A 184 2.59 17.11 1.35
C ALA A 184 1.69 17.81 0.33
N PHE A 185 0.39 17.87 0.59
CA PHE A 185 -0.56 18.63 -0.25
C PHE A 185 -0.27 20.14 -0.18
N GLU A 186 -0.01 20.67 1.00
CA GLU A 186 0.35 22.09 1.19
C GLU A 186 1.62 22.48 0.42
N ARG A 187 2.67 21.63 0.46
CA ARG A 187 3.90 21.85 -0.32
C ARG A 187 3.66 21.82 -1.83
N GLN A 188 2.68 21.06 -2.30
CA GLN A 188 2.21 21.08 -3.69
C GLN A 188 1.27 22.26 -4.02
N GLY A 189 1.00 23.16 -3.07
CA GLY A 189 0.06 24.27 -3.24
C GLY A 189 -1.41 23.81 -3.33
N ARG A 190 -1.73 22.63 -2.80
CA ARG A 190 -3.07 22.03 -2.81
C ARG A 190 -3.66 22.04 -1.41
N ASP A 191 -4.92 22.44 -1.32
CA ASP A 191 -5.68 22.41 -0.07
C ASP A 191 -6.45 21.09 0.02
N ILE A 192 -5.97 20.17 0.86
CA ILE A 192 -6.57 18.83 1.02
C ILE A 192 -8.02 18.88 1.54
N THR A 193 -8.42 19.96 2.23
CA THR A 193 -9.79 20.11 2.76
C THR A 193 -10.82 20.32 1.64
N LYS A 194 -10.37 20.65 0.43
CA LYS A 194 -11.21 20.77 -0.77
C LYS A 194 -11.38 19.46 -1.52
N ALA A 195 -10.78 18.37 -1.04
CA ALA A 195 -10.95 17.05 -1.65
C ALA A 195 -12.43 16.68 -1.71
N THR A 196 -12.87 16.23 -2.88
CA THR A 196 -14.21 15.67 -3.07
C THR A 196 -14.37 14.40 -2.24
N ARG A 197 -15.63 14.02 -1.98
CA ARG A 197 -15.93 12.73 -1.33
C ARG A 197 -15.28 11.54 -2.05
N ASN A 198 -15.15 11.60 -3.37
CA ASN A 198 -14.54 10.52 -4.14
C ASN A 198 -13.02 10.48 -3.96
N GLU A 199 -12.35 11.63 -3.93
CA GLU A 199 -10.91 11.69 -3.63
C GLU A 199 -10.63 11.23 -2.20
N MET A 200 -11.48 11.63 -1.23
CA MET A 200 -11.36 11.19 0.17
C MET A 200 -11.42 9.67 0.34
N ARG A 201 -12.13 8.96 -0.55
CA ARG A 201 -12.19 7.47 -0.58
C ARG A 201 -10.87 6.80 -0.99
N SER A 202 -9.90 7.58 -1.45
CA SER A 202 -8.50 7.15 -1.64
C SER A 202 -7.55 7.82 -0.66
N LEU A 203 -7.79 9.10 -0.30
CA LEU A 203 -6.88 9.85 0.58
C LEU A 203 -6.83 9.29 2.00
N VAL A 204 -7.90 8.71 2.52
CA VAL A 204 -7.85 8.03 3.83
C VAL A 204 -6.88 6.83 3.84
N CYS A 205 -6.67 6.19 2.68
CA CYS A 205 -5.66 5.15 2.50
C CYS A 205 -4.26 5.76 2.34
N ALA A 206 -4.15 6.86 1.60
CA ALA A 206 -2.91 7.60 1.33
C ALA A 206 -2.28 8.26 2.57
N GLN A 207 -2.93 8.17 3.73
CA GLN A 207 -2.33 8.51 5.01
C GLN A 207 -1.16 7.59 5.39
N CYS A 208 -1.19 6.36 4.87
CA CYS A 208 -0.30 5.28 5.27
C CYS A 208 0.29 4.50 4.08
N HIS A 209 -0.50 4.26 3.03
CA HIS A 209 -0.15 3.46 1.86
C HIS A 209 0.57 4.30 0.80
N VAL A 210 1.73 4.80 1.18
CA VAL A 210 2.54 5.76 0.42
C VAL A 210 4.03 5.58 0.68
N GLU A 211 4.85 6.09 -0.23
CA GLU A 211 6.28 6.29 -0.01
C GLU A 211 6.54 7.35 1.05
N TYR A 212 7.54 7.12 1.89
CA TYR A 212 7.99 8.07 2.89
C TYR A 212 9.45 7.88 3.27
N TYR A 213 10.06 8.97 3.71
CA TYR A 213 11.34 8.93 4.40
C TYR A 213 11.26 9.64 5.76
N PHE A 214 12.30 9.46 6.58
CA PHE A 214 12.46 10.20 7.82
C PHE A 214 13.51 11.29 7.63
N GLU A 215 13.12 12.54 7.87
CA GLU A 215 14.06 13.65 7.82
C GLU A 215 15.25 13.37 8.77
N PRO A 216 16.52 13.48 8.31
CA PRO A 216 17.67 12.97 9.07
C PRO A 216 17.80 13.52 10.49
N GLU A 217 17.51 14.81 10.69
CA GLU A 217 17.69 15.49 11.97
C GLU A 217 16.49 15.31 12.91
N THR A 218 15.28 15.56 12.41
CA THR A 218 14.06 15.59 13.23
C THR A 218 13.36 14.23 13.31
N LYS A 219 13.70 13.30 12.41
CA LYS A 219 13.00 12.03 12.20
C LYS A 219 11.54 12.19 11.80
N LYS A 220 11.13 13.41 11.41
CA LYS A 220 9.80 13.71 10.91
C LYS A 220 9.48 12.85 9.69
N LEU A 221 8.28 12.29 9.67
CA LEU A 221 7.77 11.56 8.52
C LEU A 221 7.43 12.54 7.40
N VAL A 222 8.01 12.35 6.22
CA VAL A 222 7.78 13.21 5.07
C VAL A 222 7.44 12.36 3.84
N PHE A 223 6.40 12.76 3.10
CA PHE A 223 6.14 12.22 1.76
C PHE A 223 6.94 13.04 0.74
N PRO A 224 7.85 12.41 -0.03
CA PRO A 224 8.80 13.09 -0.92
C PRO A 224 8.17 13.55 -2.25
N TRP A 225 7.05 14.28 -2.18
CA TRP A 225 6.17 14.56 -3.32
C TRP A 225 6.36 15.95 -3.95
N ASP A 226 7.37 16.70 -3.54
CA ASP A 226 7.59 18.09 -3.93
C ASP A 226 7.87 18.24 -5.44
N GLN A 227 8.49 17.24 -6.06
CA GLN A 227 8.74 17.17 -7.51
C GLN A 227 7.65 16.40 -8.29
N GLY A 228 6.65 15.84 -7.59
CA GLY A 228 5.65 14.93 -8.13
C GLY A 228 5.62 13.61 -7.37
N VAL A 229 4.79 12.68 -7.84
CA VAL A 229 4.45 11.43 -7.11
C VAL A 229 4.91 10.18 -7.84
N LYS A 230 5.46 10.30 -9.05
CA LYS A 230 6.00 9.17 -9.80
C LYS A 230 7.38 8.78 -9.25
N ALA A 231 7.80 7.55 -9.53
CA ALA A 231 9.08 7.04 -9.06
C ALA A 231 10.27 7.92 -9.50
N ASP A 232 10.29 8.39 -10.75
CA ASP A 232 11.33 9.29 -11.28
C ASP A 232 11.28 10.69 -10.65
N GLU A 233 10.08 11.22 -10.38
CA GLU A 233 9.86 12.52 -9.72
C GLU A 233 10.35 12.47 -8.26
N ILE A 234 9.99 11.41 -7.53
CA ILE A 234 10.45 11.19 -6.15
C ILE A 234 11.97 10.94 -6.11
N TYR A 235 12.52 10.20 -7.08
CA TYR A 235 13.97 10.04 -7.20
C TYR A 235 14.66 11.39 -7.37
N ALA A 236 14.16 12.25 -8.27
CA ALA A 236 14.69 13.58 -8.50
C ALA A 236 14.64 14.46 -7.24
N TYR A 237 13.59 14.33 -6.43
CA TYR A 237 13.51 14.99 -5.11
C TYR A 237 14.65 14.53 -4.19
N PHE A 238 14.88 13.22 -4.06
CA PHE A 238 15.95 12.70 -3.21
C PHE A 238 17.35 13.10 -3.70
N GLU A 239 17.54 13.20 -5.01
CA GLU A 239 18.78 13.72 -5.60
C GLU A 239 18.97 15.20 -5.29
N GLU A 240 17.92 16.02 -5.37
CA GLU A 240 17.97 17.46 -5.06
C GLU A 240 18.41 17.71 -3.61
N ILE A 241 17.89 16.94 -2.66
CA ILE A 241 18.22 17.09 -1.24
C ILE A 241 19.46 16.29 -0.81
N GLY A 242 20.07 15.50 -1.72
CA GLY A 242 21.25 14.68 -1.43
C GLY A 242 21.00 13.61 -0.36
N PHE A 243 19.80 13.02 -0.32
CA PHE A 243 19.38 12.08 0.73
C PHE A 243 19.78 10.63 0.43
N SER A 244 20.04 9.85 1.47
CA SER A 244 20.16 8.39 1.38
C SER A 244 19.68 7.74 2.66
N ASP A 245 18.95 6.63 2.56
CA ASP A 245 18.52 5.86 3.72
C ASP A 245 19.69 5.09 4.35
N TRP A 246 20.56 4.50 3.53
CA TRP A 246 21.78 3.86 3.99
C TRP A 246 22.85 3.80 2.88
N VAL A 247 24.07 3.45 3.28
CA VAL A 247 25.14 3.10 2.34
C VAL A 247 25.19 1.59 2.21
N HIS A 248 24.96 1.07 1.01
CA HIS A 248 25.01 -0.36 0.74
C HIS A 248 26.43 -0.90 0.98
N PRO A 249 26.63 -1.90 1.86
CA PRO A 249 27.96 -2.30 2.31
C PRO A 249 28.81 -2.95 1.21
N ASP A 250 28.22 -3.66 0.26
CA ASP A 250 29.00 -4.33 -0.79
C ASP A 250 29.45 -3.37 -1.90
N SER A 251 28.55 -2.50 -2.40
CA SER A 251 28.84 -1.55 -3.49
C SER A 251 29.31 -0.17 -3.01
N GLN A 252 29.27 0.09 -1.70
CA GLN A 252 29.49 1.42 -1.09
C GLN A 252 28.65 2.52 -1.73
N THR A 253 27.47 2.18 -2.25
CA THR A 253 26.55 3.13 -2.89
C THR A 253 25.61 3.71 -1.82
N PRO A 254 25.45 5.04 -1.71
CA PRO A 254 24.35 5.62 -0.95
C PRO A 254 23.04 5.28 -1.68
N VAL A 255 22.15 4.50 -1.07
CA VAL A 255 20.92 3.99 -1.70
C VAL A 255 19.67 4.49 -0.97
N LEU A 256 18.53 4.32 -1.62
CA LEU A 256 17.20 4.67 -1.13
C LEU A 256 16.41 3.39 -0.83
N LYS A 257 15.48 3.47 0.11
CA LYS A 257 14.43 2.47 0.33
C LYS A 257 13.12 3.05 -0.18
N ALA A 258 12.36 2.27 -0.95
CA ALA A 258 10.95 2.57 -1.23
C ALA A 258 10.03 1.79 -0.27
N GLN A 259 8.95 2.38 0.21
CA GLN A 259 7.99 1.78 1.14
C GLN A 259 6.59 1.91 0.56
N HIS A 260 5.96 0.78 0.24
CA HIS A 260 4.53 0.67 -0.14
C HIS A 260 3.95 1.90 -0.88
N PRO A 261 4.49 2.27 -2.06
CA PRO A 261 4.02 3.40 -2.85
C PRO A 261 2.71 3.07 -3.59
N ASP A 262 1.72 2.56 -2.85
CA ASP A 262 0.47 2.03 -3.41
C ASP A 262 -0.38 3.15 -4.02
N TRP A 263 -0.49 4.30 -3.32
CA TRP A 263 -1.24 5.44 -3.83
C TRP A 263 -0.52 6.09 -5.01
N GLU A 264 0.80 6.23 -4.94
CA GLU A 264 1.67 6.80 -5.98
C GLU A 264 1.59 5.99 -7.26
N LEU A 265 1.81 4.67 -7.19
CA LEU A 265 1.74 3.83 -8.38
C LEU A 265 0.35 3.88 -9.01
N ASN A 266 -0.72 3.95 -8.20
CA ASN A 266 -2.08 4.12 -8.71
C ASN A 266 -2.33 5.47 -9.39
N GLN A 267 -1.56 6.53 -9.11
CA GLN A 267 -1.80 7.83 -9.76
C GLN A 267 -1.54 7.76 -11.26
N GLY A 268 -2.45 8.33 -12.05
CA GLY A 268 -2.37 8.26 -13.51
C GLY A 268 -2.72 6.89 -14.09
N SER A 269 -3.15 5.92 -13.29
CA SER A 269 -3.67 4.65 -13.79
C SER A 269 -4.99 4.83 -14.53
N VAL A 270 -5.37 3.87 -15.37
CA VAL A 270 -6.68 3.86 -16.03
C VAL A 270 -7.82 3.93 -15.01
N HIS A 271 -7.70 3.24 -13.87
CA HIS A 271 -8.73 3.28 -12.83
C HIS A 271 -8.82 4.68 -12.19
N GLN A 272 -7.69 5.24 -11.76
CA GLN A 272 -7.65 6.55 -11.11
C GLN A 272 -8.10 7.68 -12.05
N GLN A 273 -7.65 7.67 -13.31
CA GLN A 273 -8.05 8.66 -14.32
C GLN A 273 -9.55 8.61 -14.65
N ASN A 274 -10.20 7.46 -14.43
CA ASN A 274 -11.64 7.28 -14.59
C ASN A 274 -12.41 7.41 -13.26
N GLY A 275 -11.78 8.01 -12.23
CA GLY A 275 -12.42 8.33 -10.96
C GLY A 275 -12.68 7.14 -10.04
N VAL A 276 -12.06 5.99 -10.26
CA VAL A 276 -12.15 4.84 -9.36
C VAL A 276 -11.25 5.08 -8.15
N SER A 277 -11.83 4.97 -6.95
CA SER A 277 -11.15 5.14 -5.67
C SER A 277 -10.66 3.81 -5.09
N CYS A 278 -9.70 3.87 -4.14
CA CYS A 278 -9.24 2.69 -3.40
C CYS A 278 -10.42 1.92 -2.78
N SER A 279 -11.37 2.67 -2.21
CA SER A 279 -12.57 2.12 -1.57
C SER A 279 -13.53 1.40 -2.54
N ASP A 280 -13.49 1.67 -3.85
CA ASP A 280 -14.36 0.97 -4.79
C ASP A 280 -13.97 -0.52 -4.93
N CYS A 281 -12.66 -0.79 -4.85
CA CYS A 281 -12.11 -2.14 -4.97
C CYS A 281 -11.94 -2.82 -3.59
N HIS A 282 -11.40 -2.11 -2.60
CA HIS A 282 -11.02 -2.68 -1.30
C HIS A 282 -12.09 -2.52 -0.21
N MET A 283 -13.07 -1.65 -0.43
CA MET A 283 -14.21 -1.44 0.47
C MET A 283 -15.53 -1.51 -0.29
N PRO A 284 -15.76 -2.57 -1.11
CA PRO A 284 -16.90 -2.60 -1.99
C PRO A 284 -18.19 -2.58 -1.19
N TYR A 285 -19.26 -2.09 -1.81
CA TYR A 285 -20.54 -2.10 -1.16
C TYR A 285 -21.12 -3.51 -1.06
N VAL A 286 -21.45 -3.95 0.15
CA VAL A 286 -22.02 -5.27 0.43
C VAL A 286 -23.41 -5.15 1.07
N ARG A 287 -24.23 -6.20 0.96
CA ARG A 287 -25.54 -6.26 1.61
C ARG A 287 -25.49 -7.09 2.89
N VAL A 288 -25.92 -6.50 4.00
CA VAL A 288 -26.09 -7.19 5.29
C VAL A 288 -27.56 -7.06 5.69
N GLY A 289 -28.31 -8.15 5.54
CA GLY A 289 -29.77 -8.11 5.68
C GLY A 289 -30.41 -7.12 4.69
N ALA A 290 -31.12 -6.11 5.21
CA ALA A 290 -31.74 -5.07 4.40
C ALA A 290 -30.80 -3.88 4.11
N MET A 291 -29.66 -3.78 4.79
CA MET A 291 -28.74 -2.64 4.72
C MET A 291 -27.70 -2.84 3.62
N LYS A 292 -27.29 -1.73 3.00
CA LYS A 292 -26.09 -1.65 2.14
C LYS A 292 -25.01 -0.90 2.92
N ILE A 293 -23.87 -1.53 3.13
CA ILE A 293 -22.72 -0.96 3.85
C ILE A 293 -21.49 -0.96 2.96
N SER A 294 -20.49 -0.13 3.29
CA SER A 294 -19.14 -0.31 2.74
C SER A 294 -18.45 -1.41 3.55
N SER A 295 -17.97 -2.45 2.85
CA SER A 295 -17.15 -3.48 3.50
C SER A 295 -15.93 -2.80 4.16
N HIS A 296 -15.66 -3.18 5.40
CA HIS A 296 -14.44 -2.85 6.12
C HIS A 296 -13.48 -4.04 6.22
N TRP A 297 -13.73 -5.10 5.43
CA TRP A 297 -12.75 -6.16 5.21
C TRP A 297 -11.75 -5.71 4.15
N TRP A 298 -10.68 -5.09 4.62
CA TRP A 298 -9.63 -4.51 3.80
C TRP A 298 -8.62 -5.58 3.42
N THR A 299 -8.90 -6.26 2.33
CA THR A 299 -8.10 -7.39 1.85
C THR A 299 -7.91 -7.33 0.34
N SER A 300 -7.30 -8.37 -0.23
CA SER A 300 -7.21 -8.53 -1.68
C SER A 300 -8.61 -8.58 -2.30
N PRO A 301 -8.94 -7.72 -3.29
CA PRO A 301 -10.21 -7.76 -4.01
C PRO A 301 -10.46 -9.09 -4.75
N LEU A 302 -9.42 -9.92 -4.92
CA LEU A 302 -9.54 -11.29 -5.43
C LEU A 302 -10.46 -12.18 -4.61
N HIS A 303 -10.78 -11.80 -3.37
CA HIS A 303 -11.73 -12.52 -2.51
C HIS A 303 -13.18 -12.10 -2.72
N ASN A 304 -13.44 -10.92 -3.30
CA ASN A 304 -14.77 -10.32 -3.45
C ASN A 304 -14.95 -9.70 -4.85
N LEU A 305 -14.54 -10.42 -5.90
CA LEU A 305 -14.48 -9.90 -7.27
C LEU A 305 -15.83 -9.40 -7.79
N GLN A 306 -16.93 -10.04 -7.40
CA GLN A 306 -18.25 -9.62 -7.84
C GLN A 306 -18.63 -8.24 -7.28
N GLU A 307 -18.35 -8.00 -6.01
CA GLU A 307 -18.66 -6.74 -5.34
C GLU A 307 -17.67 -5.64 -5.71
N SER A 308 -16.38 -5.98 -5.85
CA SER A 308 -15.30 -5.04 -6.19
C SER A 308 -15.27 -4.67 -7.68
N CYS A 309 -15.51 -5.62 -8.58
CA CYS A 309 -15.33 -5.42 -10.02
C CYS A 309 -16.65 -5.52 -10.81
N GLY A 310 -17.57 -6.39 -10.39
CA GLY A 310 -18.82 -6.68 -11.13
C GLY A 310 -19.82 -5.53 -11.20
N THR A 311 -19.60 -4.44 -10.46
CA THR A 311 -20.37 -3.20 -10.55
C THR A 311 -20.06 -2.41 -11.82
N CYS A 312 -18.84 -2.54 -12.36
CA CYS A 312 -18.35 -1.83 -13.54
C CYS A 312 -18.09 -2.77 -14.72
N HIS A 313 -17.66 -4.00 -14.44
CA HIS A 313 -17.28 -5.01 -15.43
C HIS A 313 -18.37 -6.06 -15.60
N ARG A 314 -18.71 -6.38 -16.86
CA ARG A 314 -19.75 -7.38 -17.21
C ARG A 314 -19.18 -8.77 -17.50
N GLN A 315 -17.85 -8.90 -17.50
CA GLN A 315 -17.15 -10.16 -17.70
C GLN A 315 -17.32 -11.07 -16.47
N SER A 316 -17.09 -12.37 -16.64
CA SER A 316 -17.15 -13.32 -15.53
C SER A 316 -16.05 -13.07 -14.51
N GLU A 317 -16.28 -13.46 -13.25
CA GLU A 317 -15.27 -13.40 -12.19
C GLU A 317 -13.99 -14.15 -12.57
N ASP A 318 -14.10 -15.35 -13.16
CA ASP A 318 -12.94 -16.13 -13.61
C ASP A 318 -12.11 -15.38 -14.65
N TYR A 319 -12.76 -14.67 -15.58
CA TYR A 319 -12.06 -13.85 -16.56
C TYR A 319 -11.34 -12.70 -15.88
N LEU A 320 -12.02 -11.96 -14.99
CA LEU A 320 -11.43 -10.82 -14.28
C LEU A 320 -10.25 -11.27 -13.42
N LYS A 321 -10.40 -12.38 -12.69
CA LYS A 321 -9.33 -13.01 -11.92
C LYS A 321 -8.13 -13.32 -12.78
N GLU A 322 -8.33 -13.97 -13.92
CA GLU A 322 -7.21 -14.31 -14.82
C GLU A 322 -6.58 -13.06 -15.44
N ARG A 323 -7.32 -11.97 -15.70
CA ARG A 323 -6.72 -10.70 -16.14
C ARG A 323 -5.83 -10.04 -15.08
N ILE A 324 -6.23 -10.13 -13.81
CA ILE A 324 -5.42 -9.65 -12.68
C ILE A 324 -4.14 -10.51 -12.59
N LEU A 325 -4.27 -11.83 -12.52
CA LEU A 325 -3.14 -12.74 -12.40
C LEU A 325 -2.21 -12.67 -13.63
N TYR A 326 -2.75 -12.53 -14.84
CA TYR A 326 -1.98 -12.33 -16.07
C TYR A 326 -1.05 -11.12 -15.97
N THR A 327 -1.53 -10.05 -15.33
CA THR A 327 -0.77 -8.82 -15.11
C THR A 327 0.29 -9.02 -14.05
N GLN A 328 -0.11 -9.50 -12.87
CA GLN A 328 0.80 -9.73 -11.74
C GLN A 328 1.95 -10.68 -12.11
N ARG A 329 1.66 -11.77 -12.85
CA ARG A 329 2.69 -12.71 -13.33
C ARG A 329 3.74 -12.06 -14.22
N ARG A 330 3.35 -11.10 -15.07
CA ARG A 330 4.28 -10.39 -15.98
C ARG A 330 5.11 -9.36 -15.25
N VAL A 331 4.48 -8.60 -14.36
CA VAL A 331 5.18 -7.62 -13.53
C VAL A 331 6.18 -8.36 -12.64
N TYR A 332 5.76 -9.44 -11.98
CA TYR A 332 6.65 -10.26 -11.16
C TYR A 332 7.82 -10.85 -11.95
N ASP A 333 7.58 -11.40 -13.15
CA ASP A 333 8.67 -11.90 -14.01
C ASP A 333 9.70 -10.82 -14.35
N GLN A 334 9.25 -9.60 -14.68
CA GLN A 334 10.15 -8.48 -14.92
C GLN A 334 10.84 -7.98 -13.65
N MET A 335 10.15 -8.01 -12.51
CA MET A 335 10.70 -7.62 -11.21
C MET A 335 11.84 -8.56 -10.81
N MET A 336 11.68 -9.88 -10.97
CA MET A 336 12.76 -10.83 -10.69
C MET A 336 13.97 -10.61 -11.59
N LYS A 337 13.77 -10.23 -12.87
CA LYS A 337 14.86 -9.88 -13.79
C LYS A 337 15.55 -8.57 -13.41
N ALA A 338 14.78 -7.57 -12.97
CA ALA A 338 15.31 -6.32 -12.44
C ALA A 338 16.14 -6.57 -11.17
N GLN A 339 15.65 -7.35 -10.22
CA GLN A 339 16.41 -7.75 -9.02
C GLN A 339 17.70 -8.48 -9.40
N GLN A 340 17.65 -9.39 -10.38
CA GLN A 340 18.85 -10.07 -10.89
C GLN A 340 19.88 -9.08 -11.47
N SER A 341 19.43 -8.11 -12.28
CA SER A 341 20.33 -7.10 -12.84
C SER A 341 20.92 -6.18 -11.76
N VAL A 342 20.11 -5.71 -10.81
CA VAL A 342 20.55 -4.84 -9.70
C VAL A 342 21.56 -5.55 -8.81
N THR A 343 21.31 -6.81 -8.43
CA THR A 343 22.30 -7.59 -7.67
C THR A 343 23.59 -7.84 -8.46
N GLY A 344 23.49 -8.01 -9.78
CA GLY A 344 24.66 -8.05 -10.67
C GLY A 344 25.44 -6.73 -10.69
N ALA A 345 24.77 -5.57 -10.63
CA ALA A 345 25.41 -4.26 -10.52
C ALA A 345 26.14 -4.11 -9.18
N ILE A 346 25.48 -4.45 -8.06
CA ILE A 346 26.08 -4.46 -6.72
C ILE A 346 27.38 -5.26 -6.72
N GLN A 347 27.34 -6.49 -7.23
CA GLN A 347 28.51 -7.38 -7.27
C GLN A 347 29.62 -6.86 -8.20
N SER A 348 29.25 -6.27 -9.34
CA SER A 348 30.23 -5.72 -10.28
C SER A 348 30.95 -4.52 -9.69
N ILE A 349 30.25 -3.64 -8.98
CA ILE A 349 30.84 -2.50 -8.26
C ILE A 349 31.76 -2.99 -7.14
N ALA A 350 31.29 -3.93 -6.32
CA ALA A 350 32.10 -4.52 -5.24
C ALA A 350 33.40 -5.14 -5.78
N GLN A 351 33.31 -5.92 -6.87
CA GLN A 351 34.49 -6.51 -7.50
C GLN A 351 35.43 -5.46 -8.07
N ALA A 352 34.89 -4.38 -8.63
CA ALA A 352 35.71 -3.30 -9.19
C ALA A 352 36.50 -2.54 -8.12
N MET A 353 35.87 -2.32 -6.95
CA MET A 353 36.49 -1.70 -5.79
C MET A 353 37.71 -2.45 -5.24
N ASP A 354 37.73 -3.77 -5.37
CA ASP A 354 38.83 -4.60 -4.87
C ASP A 354 40.11 -4.54 -5.74
N GLN A 355 40.10 -3.78 -6.85
CA GLN A 355 41.22 -3.68 -7.78
C GLN A 355 42.08 -2.43 -7.54
N ALA A 356 43.40 -2.57 -7.62
CA ALA A 356 44.35 -1.51 -7.27
C ALA A 356 44.38 -0.31 -8.23
N ASN A 357 43.88 -0.45 -9.46
CA ASN A 357 43.96 0.56 -10.52
C ASN A 357 42.58 0.96 -11.06
N VAL A 358 41.56 1.02 -10.20
CA VAL A 358 40.21 1.39 -10.60
C VAL A 358 40.10 2.89 -10.91
N ASP A 359 39.40 3.22 -12.00
CA ASP A 359 38.99 4.59 -12.29
C ASP A 359 37.80 4.97 -11.39
N GLU A 360 38.08 5.75 -10.35
CA GLU A 360 37.09 6.20 -9.37
C GLU A 360 35.95 7.01 -9.99
N SER A 361 36.19 7.75 -11.09
CA SER A 361 35.12 8.51 -11.74
C SER A 361 34.08 7.57 -12.32
N LYS A 362 34.52 6.58 -13.09
CA LYS A 362 33.63 5.57 -13.69
C LYS A 362 32.98 4.68 -12.64
N LEU A 363 33.69 4.38 -11.56
CA LEU A 363 33.13 3.63 -10.44
C LEU A 363 32.00 4.42 -9.76
N ASN A 364 32.13 5.74 -9.61
CA ASN A 364 31.08 6.59 -9.08
C ASN A 364 29.89 6.71 -10.04
N GLU A 365 30.12 6.77 -11.36
CA GLU A 365 29.04 6.63 -12.36
C GLU A 365 28.28 5.31 -12.20
N ALA A 366 29.00 4.19 -12.00
CA ALA A 366 28.38 2.89 -11.76
C ALA A 366 27.52 2.89 -10.48
N ARG A 367 27.99 3.52 -9.40
CA ARG A 367 27.24 3.68 -8.14
C ARG A 367 25.97 4.50 -8.33
N ALA A 368 26.03 5.61 -9.08
CA ALA A 368 24.86 6.44 -9.37
C ALA A 368 23.79 5.66 -10.15
N LEU A 369 24.19 4.93 -11.20
CA LEU A 369 23.28 4.08 -11.97
C LEU A 369 22.69 2.94 -11.13
N HIS A 370 23.51 2.31 -10.27
CA HIS A 370 23.04 1.29 -9.33
C HIS A 370 21.98 1.85 -8.36
N ARG A 371 22.22 3.04 -7.80
CA ARG A 371 21.31 3.72 -6.87
C ARG A 371 19.92 3.90 -7.50
N GLU A 372 19.86 4.47 -8.69
CA GLU A 372 18.59 4.69 -9.41
C GLU A 372 17.94 3.36 -9.81
N ALA A 373 18.72 2.39 -10.30
CA ALA A 373 18.20 1.08 -10.67
C ALA A 373 17.57 0.35 -9.48
N GLN A 374 18.21 0.42 -8.31
CA GLN A 374 17.71 -0.17 -7.07
C GLN A 374 16.42 0.53 -6.62
N TRP A 375 16.38 1.87 -6.65
CA TRP A 375 15.18 2.64 -6.34
C TRP A 375 13.97 2.16 -7.15
N TYR A 376 14.12 1.99 -8.47
CA TYR A 376 13.03 1.56 -9.34
C TYR A 376 12.55 0.12 -9.10
N VAL A 377 13.45 -0.84 -8.88
CA VAL A 377 12.99 -2.21 -8.55
C VAL A 377 12.33 -2.26 -7.18
N ASP A 378 12.83 -1.48 -6.22
CA ASP A 378 12.28 -1.43 -4.87
C ASP A 378 10.90 -0.75 -4.85
N PHE A 379 10.70 0.31 -5.65
CA PHE A 379 9.41 0.98 -5.79
C PHE A 379 8.29 -0.01 -6.18
N ILE A 380 8.58 -0.95 -7.07
CA ILE A 380 7.61 -1.97 -7.50
C ILE A 380 7.58 -3.17 -6.53
N SER A 381 8.72 -3.59 -5.98
CA SER A 381 8.77 -4.71 -5.01
C SER A 381 8.09 -4.39 -3.68
N SER A 382 8.08 -3.11 -3.31
CA SER A 382 7.44 -2.63 -2.08
C SER A 382 5.97 -2.28 -2.27
N GLU A 383 5.47 -2.12 -3.51
CA GLU A 383 4.06 -1.89 -3.83
C GLU A 383 3.24 -3.19 -3.80
N ASN A 384 2.03 -3.13 -3.24
CA ASN A 384 1.30 -4.34 -2.83
C ASN A 384 0.36 -4.94 -3.88
N SER A 385 0.12 -4.29 -5.01
CA SER A 385 -0.75 -4.81 -6.06
C SER A 385 -0.04 -5.77 -7.02
N MET A 386 1.29 -5.84 -6.93
CA MET A 386 2.15 -6.46 -7.94
C MET A 386 1.85 -5.89 -9.33
N GLY A 387 1.80 -4.56 -9.39
CA GLY A 387 1.60 -3.75 -10.58
C GLY A 387 0.17 -3.71 -11.15
N PHE A 388 -0.82 -4.36 -10.54
CA PHE A 388 -2.21 -4.26 -11.03
C PHE A 388 -2.77 -2.84 -10.96
N HIS A 389 -2.35 -2.03 -9.96
CA HIS A 389 -2.79 -0.64 -9.84
C HIS A 389 -2.41 0.19 -11.06
N ASN A 390 -1.22 0.00 -11.62
CA ASN A 390 -0.79 0.67 -12.86
C ASN A 390 0.21 -0.20 -13.65
N PRO A 391 -0.29 -1.13 -14.49
CA PRO A 391 0.55 -2.18 -15.09
C PRO A 391 1.61 -1.66 -16.05
N GLN A 392 1.25 -0.68 -16.88
CA GLN A 392 2.14 -0.09 -17.87
C GLN A 392 3.28 0.67 -17.18
N GLU A 393 2.97 1.41 -16.14
CA GLU A 393 3.97 2.16 -15.39
C GLU A 393 4.89 1.24 -14.59
N ALA A 394 4.35 0.20 -13.95
CA ALA A 394 5.16 -0.80 -13.27
C ALA A 394 6.16 -1.48 -14.23
N LEU A 395 5.72 -1.85 -15.44
CA LEU A 395 6.61 -2.43 -16.44
C LEU A 395 7.63 -1.44 -17.00
N ARG A 396 7.28 -0.16 -17.15
CA ARG A 396 8.23 0.90 -17.55
C ARG A 396 9.35 1.04 -16.51
N ILE A 397 8.98 1.23 -15.25
CA ILE A 397 9.93 1.39 -14.13
C ILE A 397 10.86 0.17 -14.03
N LEU A 398 10.33 -1.05 -14.17
CA LEU A 398 11.14 -2.27 -14.15
C LEU A 398 12.06 -2.41 -15.38
N ALA A 399 11.66 -1.90 -16.55
CA ALA A 399 12.52 -1.88 -17.72
C ALA A 399 13.67 -0.87 -17.55
N ASP A 400 13.38 0.31 -17.00
CA ASP A 400 14.38 1.32 -16.67
C ASP A 400 15.37 0.81 -15.62
N SER A 401 14.87 0.15 -14.57
CA SER A 401 15.73 -0.52 -13.57
C SER A 401 16.69 -1.53 -14.21
N GLN A 402 16.20 -2.40 -15.10
CA GLN A 402 17.04 -3.37 -15.79
C GLN A 402 18.11 -2.72 -16.67
N ARG A 403 17.73 -1.67 -17.41
CA ARG A 403 18.64 -0.90 -18.28
C ARG A 403 19.74 -0.23 -17.46
N LEU A 404 19.37 0.55 -16.44
CA LEU A 404 20.29 1.26 -15.56
C LEU A 404 21.24 0.32 -14.83
N ALA A 405 20.75 -0.81 -14.32
CA ALA A 405 21.59 -1.83 -13.71
C ALA A 405 22.57 -2.47 -14.71
N GLY A 406 22.14 -2.66 -15.97
CA GLY A 406 23.01 -3.12 -17.06
C GLY A 406 24.14 -2.13 -17.34
N GLU A 407 23.81 -0.84 -17.44
CA GLU A 407 24.77 0.24 -17.63
C GLU A 407 25.73 0.37 -16.43
N ALA A 408 25.23 0.23 -15.20
CA ALA A 408 26.05 0.22 -13.99
C ALA A 408 27.14 -0.88 -14.04
N ARG A 409 26.77 -2.08 -14.51
CA ARG A 409 27.71 -3.19 -14.69
C ARG A 409 28.76 -2.90 -15.75
N VAL A 410 28.37 -2.27 -16.85
CA VAL A 410 29.31 -1.81 -17.88
C VAL A 410 30.27 -0.79 -17.28
N LYS A 411 29.77 0.25 -16.60
CA LYS A 411 30.61 1.28 -15.97
C LYS A 411 31.58 0.72 -14.94
N ALA A 412 31.15 -0.27 -14.15
CA ALA A 412 32.04 -0.99 -13.25
C ALA A 412 33.13 -1.81 -13.98
N LEU A 413 32.87 -2.31 -15.19
CA LEU A 413 33.91 -2.96 -16.01
C LEU A 413 34.84 -1.93 -16.69
N GLU A 414 34.29 -0.83 -17.16
CA GLU A 414 35.06 0.26 -17.77
C GLU A 414 36.03 0.90 -16.76
N SER A 415 35.64 0.95 -15.47
CA SER A 415 36.51 1.44 -14.41
C SER A 415 37.74 0.55 -14.18
N LEU A 416 37.66 -0.72 -14.53
CA LEU A 416 38.76 -1.68 -14.43
C LEU A 416 39.66 -1.72 -15.66
N THR A 417 39.06 -1.63 -16.84
CA THR A 417 39.78 -1.84 -18.11
C THR A 417 40.30 -0.55 -18.72
N GLY A 418 39.73 0.60 -18.33
CA GLY A 418 39.95 1.88 -19.01
C GLY A 418 39.32 1.97 -20.41
N GLN A 419 38.77 0.87 -20.93
CA GLN A 419 38.06 0.83 -22.21
C GLN A 419 36.62 1.25 -21.99
N SER A 420 36.04 1.95 -22.96
CA SER A 420 34.61 2.28 -22.97
C SER A 420 33.91 1.65 -24.16
N LEU A 421 32.67 1.21 -23.95
CA LEU A 421 31.81 0.78 -25.05
C LEU A 421 31.32 2.01 -25.83
N PRO A 422 30.92 1.82 -27.09
CA PRO A 422 30.20 2.86 -27.81
C PRO A 422 28.96 3.31 -27.03
N GLU A 423 28.71 4.61 -27.01
CA GLU A 423 27.49 5.18 -26.44
C GLU A 423 26.26 4.57 -27.14
N LEU A 424 25.21 4.29 -26.36
CA LEU A 424 23.95 3.85 -26.95
C LEU A 424 23.40 5.00 -27.79
N LEU A 425 23.03 4.69 -29.04
CA LEU A 425 22.42 5.69 -29.89
C LEU A 425 21.04 6.04 -29.32
N GLU A 426 20.86 7.30 -28.97
CA GLU A 426 19.55 7.84 -28.65
C GLU A 426 18.64 7.70 -29.88
N PRO A 427 17.44 7.10 -29.75
CA PRO A 427 16.53 7.02 -30.86
C PRO A 427 16.17 8.44 -31.32
N GLU A 428 16.50 8.78 -32.57
CA GLU A 428 16.03 10.03 -33.17
C GLU A 428 14.51 10.08 -33.03
N ASN A 429 13.98 11.15 -32.43
CA ASN A 429 12.54 11.37 -32.38
C ASN A 429 12.03 11.38 -33.84
N PRO A 430 11.26 10.38 -34.28
CA PRO A 430 10.91 10.23 -35.69
C PRO A 430 9.99 11.34 -36.19
N GLY A 431 9.64 12.31 -35.34
CA GLY A 431 8.62 13.31 -35.60
C GLY A 431 7.29 12.60 -35.71
N PHE A 432 6.66 12.28 -34.57
CA PHE A 432 5.32 11.72 -34.60
C PHE A 432 4.39 12.71 -35.32
N TYR A 433 3.88 12.31 -36.48
CA TYR A 433 2.83 13.04 -37.19
C TYR A 433 1.53 12.89 -36.40
N THR A 434 1.38 13.68 -35.35
CA THR A 434 0.10 13.81 -34.65
C THR A 434 -0.87 14.51 -35.58
N THR A 435 -1.93 13.83 -35.97
CA THR A 435 -3.02 14.44 -36.73
C THR A 435 -3.77 15.42 -35.83
N GLN A 436 -4.56 16.30 -36.44
CA GLN A 436 -5.46 17.17 -35.67
C GLN A 436 -6.51 16.35 -34.90
N GLU A 437 -6.85 15.15 -35.38
CA GLU A 437 -7.71 14.18 -34.71
C GLU A 437 -7.02 13.53 -33.49
N ASP A 438 -5.72 13.23 -33.56
CA ASP A 438 -4.96 12.70 -32.41
C ASP A 438 -4.83 13.73 -31.27
N ARG A 439 -4.82 15.02 -31.61
CA ARG A 439 -4.73 16.12 -30.63
C ARG A 439 -6.08 16.48 -30.03
N ASN A 440 -7.16 16.23 -30.76
CA ASN A 440 -8.54 16.45 -30.34
C ASN A 440 -9.37 15.19 -30.65
N PRO A 441 -9.18 14.10 -29.89
CA PRO A 441 -10.04 12.94 -30.05
C PRO A 441 -11.48 13.39 -29.80
N PRO A 442 -12.44 13.01 -30.67
CA PRO A 442 -13.84 13.32 -30.42
C PRO A 442 -14.27 12.74 -29.06
N GLN A 443 -14.81 13.62 -28.21
CA GLN A 443 -15.30 13.27 -26.87
C GLN A 443 -16.50 12.33 -26.91
#